data_AF-M6G940-F1
#
_entry.id   AF-M6G940-F1
#
_cell.length_a   1.000
_cell.length_b   1.000
_cell.length_c   1.000
_cell.angle_alpha   90.00
_cell.angle_beta   90.00
_cell.angle_gamma   90.00
#
_symmetry.space_group_name_H-M   'P 1'
#
loop_
_entity.id
_entity.type
_entity.pdbx_description
1 polymer ?
#
loop_
_entity_poly.entity_id
_entity_poly.type
_entity_poly.pdbx_seq_one_letter_code
_entity_poly.pdbx_strand_id
1 'polypeptide(L)'
;MFKPDFKSHFKRFKKINFSFFQFVFHSYFQKILFYFLFVFAFTDQTIEAQIQIGGQYYSGLLWGENEILSPEYYNNGSFLRTEQDFILTAGRNWKGDPPLSQGSFQFEGKEILNSGLFNNEAVSLLEKGKTEDRLKAITMLEEGVRFDPKFFPFRYNLGRAYHLEKKYQKSIIQFEYAS
;
A
#
# COMPACT_ATOMS: atom_id res chain seq x y z
N MET A 1 60.99 -35.21 -56.33
CA MET A 1 61.73 -33.98 -56.71
C MET A 1 60.79 -33.08 -57.48
N PHE A 2 60.26 -32.01 -56.88
CA PHE A 2 59.72 -30.82 -57.57
C PHE A 2 59.46 -29.75 -56.49
N LYS A 3 60.22 -28.65 -56.52
CA LYS A 3 59.92 -27.41 -55.76
C LYS A 3 59.13 -26.48 -56.69
N PRO A 4 58.04 -25.82 -56.26
CA PRO A 4 57.42 -24.78 -57.06
C PRO A 4 58.22 -23.48 -56.96
N ASP A 5 58.52 -22.88 -58.11
CA ASP A 5 59.24 -21.61 -58.25
C ASP A 5 58.35 -20.42 -57.85
N PHE A 6 58.97 -19.52 -57.10
CA PHE A 6 58.37 -18.45 -56.32
C PHE A 6 58.59 -17.13 -57.06
N LYS A 7 58.06 -16.99 -58.29
CA LYS A 7 58.26 -15.76 -59.08
C LYS A 7 57.06 -15.37 -59.93
N SER A 8 56.04 -14.86 -59.27
CA SER A 8 55.31 -13.71 -59.81
C SER A 8 54.61 -12.93 -58.70
N HIS A 9 55.34 -12.60 -57.63
CA HIS A 9 54.96 -11.46 -56.81
C HIS A 9 55.11 -10.19 -57.66
N PHE A 10 54.14 -9.28 -57.49
CA PHE A 10 54.06 -7.93 -58.05
C PHE A 10 53.54 -7.78 -59.49
N LYS A 11 52.21 -7.79 -59.63
CA LYS A 11 51.48 -6.74 -60.37
C LYS A 11 49.97 -6.85 -60.16
N ARG A 12 49.44 -6.13 -59.16
CA ARG A 12 48.13 -5.43 -59.19
C ARG A 12 47.75 -4.95 -57.79
N PHE A 13 48.28 -3.80 -57.38
CA PHE A 13 47.48 -2.91 -56.52
C PHE A 13 46.48 -2.21 -57.45
N LYS A 14 45.30 -2.83 -57.60
CA LYS A 14 44.20 -2.31 -58.41
C LYS A 14 43.41 -1.33 -57.55
N LYS A 15 43.26 -0.10 -58.04
CA LYS A 15 42.34 0.96 -57.57
C LYS A 15 41.14 0.41 -56.81
N ILE A 16 41.05 0.75 -55.52
CA ILE A 16 39.83 0.53 -54.74
C ILE A 16 38.77 1.47 -55.33
N ASN A 17 37.69 0.90 -55.88
CA ASN A 17 36.59 1.64 -56.48
C ASN A 17 35.77 2.33 -55.38
N PHE A 18 36.00 3.63 -55.20
CA PHE A 18 35.33 4.47 -54.19
C PHE A 18 33.80 4.48 -54.33
N SER A 19 33.28 4.34 -55.56
CA SER A 19 31.83 4.27 -55.85
C SER A 19 31.17 2.99 -55.34
N PHE A 20 31.86 1.85 -55.41
CA PHE A 20 31.37 0.59 -54.87
C PHE A 20 31.33 0.64 -53.33
N PHE A 21 32.33 1.26 -52.72
CA PHE A 21 32.36 1.46 -51.27
C PHE A 21 31.25 2.42 -50.80
N GLN A 22 30.98 3.51 -51.52
CA GLN A 22 29.86 4.41 -51.24
C GLN A 22 28.49 3.73 -51.39
N PHE A 23 28.30 2.89 -52.42
CA PHE A 23 27.04 2.17 -52.63
C PHE A 23 26.78 1.14 -51.52
N VAL A 24 27.79 0.36 -51.17
CA VAL A 24 27.72 -0.63 -50.10
C VAL A 24 27.49 0.07 -48.76
N PHE A 25 28.20 1.16 -48.48
CA PHE A 25 28.02 1.97 -47.27
C PHE A 25 26.62 2.60 -47.19
N HIS A 26 26.08 3.11 -48.31
CA HIS A 26 24.72 3.67 -48.38
C HIS A 26 23.65 2.61 -48.11
N SER A 27 23.82 1.39 -48.65
CA SER A 27 22.89 0.27 -48.39
C SER A 27 22.91 -0.18 -46.92
N TYR A 28 24.10 -0.27 -46.31
CA TYR A 28 24.22 -0.59 -44.88
C TYR A 28 23.70 0.54 -44.00
N PHE A 29 23.94 1.81 -44.37
CA PHE A 29 23.43 2.97 -43.65
C PHE A 29 21.90 3.03 -43.67
N GLN A 30 21.27 2.76 -44.82
CA GLN A 30 19.80 2.68 -44.91
C GLN A 30 19.22 1.55 -44.05
N LYS A 31 19.89 0.39 -43.99
CA LYS A 31 19.46 -0.72 -43.12
C LYS A 31 19.61 -0.36 -41.64
N ILE A 32 20.72 0.26 -41.25
CA ILE A 32 20.94 0.72 -39.87
C ILE A 32 19.89 1.77 -39.49
N LEU A 33 19.61 2.73 -40.37
CA LEU A 33 18.58 3.74 -40.16
C LEU A 33 17.18 3.10 -40.04
N PHE A 34 16.88 2.09 -40.85
CA PHE A 34 15.63 1.34 -40.77
C PHE A 34 15.51 0.58 -39.44
N TYR A 35 16.57 -0.10 -38.98
CA TYR A 35 16.57 -0.74 -37.66
C TYR A 35 16.45 0.28 -36.53
N PHE A 36 17.08 1.44 -36.66
CA PHE A 36 16.99 2.52 -35.67
C PHE A 36 15.55 3.06 -35.61
N LEU A 37 14.93 3.37 -36.75
CA LEU A 37 13.53 3.79 -36.84
C LEU A 37 12.57 2.71 -36.35
N PHE A 38 12.85 1.43 -36.64
CA PHE A 38 12.05 0.31 -36.16
C PHE A 38 12.13 0.21 -34.63
N VAL A 39 13.31 0.33 -34.03
CA VAL A 39 13.46 0.34 -32.57
C VAL A 39 12.71 1.52 -31.94
N PHE A 40 12.84 2.73 -32.50
CA PHE A 40 12.10 3.91 -32.02
C PHE A 40 10.57 3.80 -32.21
N ALA A 41 10.09 3.04 -33.20
CA ALA A 41 8.66 2.81 -33.40
C ALA A 41 8.01 1.95 -32.30
N PHE A 42 8.80 1.23 -31.49
CA PHE A 42 8.29 0.37 -30.41
C PHE A 42 8.68 0.86 -29.00
N THR A 43 9.36 2.00 -28.85
CA THR A 43 9.77 2.52 -27.53
C THR A 43 8.67 3.29 -26.79
N ASP A 44 7.57 3.65 -27.44
CA ASP A 44 6.50 4.47 -26.84
C ASP A 44 5.39 3.66 -26.15
N GLN A 45 5.59 2.36 -25.91
CA GLN A 45 4.65 1.59 -25.10
C GLN A 45 4.91 1.82 -23.62
N THR A 46 4.25 2.82 -23.04
CA THR A 46 4.15 2.95 -21.59
C THR A 46 3.36 1.77 -21.04
N ILE A 47 4.05 0.84 -20.39
CA ILE A 47 3.39 -0.22 -19.63
C ILE A 47 2.95 0.41 -18.31
N GLU A 48 1.72 0.91 -18.27
CA GLU A 48 1.11 1.38 -17.03
C GLU A 48 0.61 0.16 -16.25
N ALA A 49 1.27 -0.12 -15.13
CA ALA A 49 0.69 -1.03 -14.14
C ALA A 49 -0.58 -0.37 -13.57
N GLN A 50 -1.63 -1.16 -13.35
CA GLN A 50 -2.91 -0.69 -12.82
C GLN A 50 -3.33 -1.57 -11.65
N ILE A 51 -3.94 -0.98 -10.63
CA ILE A 51 -4.57 -1.71 -9.53
C ILE A 51 -6.03 -1.98 -9.89
N GLN A 52 -6.50 -3.22 -9.73
CA GLN A 52 -7.91 -3.56 -9.87
C GLN A 52 -8.57 -3.72 -8.49
N ILE A 53 -9.56 -2.87 -8.20
CA ILE A 53 -10.39 -2.96 -6.98
C ILE A 53 -11.86 -3.08 -7.43
N GLY A 54 -12.49 -4.20 -7.09
CA GLY A 54 -13.90 -4.47 -7.41
C GLY A 54 -14.26 -4.41 -8.90
N GLY A 55 -13.32 -4.75 -9.78
CA GLY A 55 -13.54 -4.73 -11.22
C GLY A 55 -13.25 -3.40 -11.90
N GLN A 56 -12.96 -2.33 -11.14
CA GLN A 56 -12.50 -1.04 -11.66
C GLN A 56 -10.97 -0.95 -11.57
N TYR A 57 -10.36 -0.32 -12.58
CA TYR A 57 -8.92 -0.09 -12.66
C TYR A 57 -8.58 1.33 -12.21
N TYR A 58 -7.56 1.44 -11.36
CA TYR A 58 -7.05 2.69 -10.79
C TYR A 58 -5.57 2.80 -11.17
N SER A 59 -5.27 3.64 -12.17
CA SER A 59 -3.92 3.82 -12.72
C SER A 59 -3.10 4.80 -11.89
N GLY A 60 -3.71 5.87 -11.38
CA GLY A 60 -3.01 6.89 -10.61
C GLY A 60 -2.59 6.42 -9.20
N LEU A 61 -3.30 5.45 -8.63
CA LEU A 61 -3.05 4.99 -7.25
C LEU A 61 -1.64 4.40 -7.06
N LEU A 62 -1.10 3.71 -8.07
CA LEU A 62 0.27 3.16 -8.01
C LEU A 62 1.35 4.24 -8.04
N TRP A 63 1.02 5.41 -8.57
CA TRP A 63 1.94 6.54 -8.72
C TRP A 63 1.73 7.60 -7.65
N GLY A 64 0.98 7.27 -6.59
CA GLY A 64 0.70 8.18 -5.47
C GLY A 64 -0.28 9.30 -5.83
N GLU A 65 -1.01 9.18 -6.95
CA GLU A 65 -2.11 10.08 -7.24
C GLU A 65 -3.29 9.73 -6.33
N ASN A 66 -3.91 10.77 -5.75
CA ASN A 66 -5.08 10.61 -4.89
C ASN A 66 -6.33 10.38 -5.75
N GLU A 67 -6.50 9.15 -6.24
CA GLU A 67 -7.76 8.71 -6.84
C GLU A 67 -8.76 8.30 -5.75
N ILE A 68 -9.94 8.93 -5.74
CA ILE A 68 -11.02 8.59 -4.82
C ILE A 68 -11.65 7.28 -5.32
N LEU A 69 -11.50 6.21 -4.55
CA LEU A 69 -12.16 4.93 -4.82
C LEU A 69 -13.69 5.11 -4.83
N SER A 70 -14.40 4.25 -5.56
CA SER A 70 -15.86 4.20 -5.45
C SER A 70 -16.25 4.05 -3.97
N PRO A 71 -17.21 4.86 -3.46
CA PRO A 71 -17.56 4.85 -2.05
C PRO A 71 -18.04 3.51 -1.50
N GLU A 72 -18.37 2.57 -2.38
CA GLU A 72 -18.72 1.18 -2.06
C GLU A 72 -17.53 0.36 -1.53
N TYR A 73 -16.29 0.76 -1.86
CA TYR A 73 -15.07 0.08 -1.42
C TYR A 73 -14.51 0.63 -0.10
N TYR A 74 -15.06 1.74 0.40
CA TYR A 74 -14.72 2.20 1.75
C TYR A 74 -15.45 1.36 2.79
N ASN A 75 -14.72 1.02 3.86
CA ASN A 75 -15.32 0.38 5.03
C ASN A 75 -16.49 1.23 5.56
N ASN A 76 -17.53 0.56 6.06
CA ASN A 76 -18.71 1.25 6.60
C ASN A 76 -18.42 2.07 7.87
N GLY A 77 -17.23 1.92 8.45
CA GLY A 77 -16.72 2.72 9.56
C GLY A 77 -15.39 3.37 9.23
N SER A 78 -15.01 4.33 10.05
CA SER A 78 -13.74 5.06 9.99
C SER A 78 -13.18 5.28 11.39
N PHE A 79 -11.89 5.60 11.47
CA PHE A 79 -11.21 5.90 12.72
C PHE A 79 -10.78 7.36 12.79
N LEU A 80 -10.89 7.94 13.98
CA LEU A 80 -10.47 9.29 14.33
C LEU A 80 -9.47 9.20 15.48
N ARG A 81 -8.42 10.01 15.44
CA ARG A 81 -7.48 10.12 16.56
C ARG A 81 -7.82 11.36 17.38
N THR A 82 -7.94 11.23 18.70
CA THR A 82 -8.18 12.37 19.59
C THR A 82 -6.88 13.11 19.89
N GLU A 83 -6.96 14.30 20.47
CA GLU A 83 -5.78 15.08 20.88
C GLU A 83 -4.96 14.36 21.96
N GLN A 84 -5.62 13.57 22.82
CA GLN A 84 -4.96 12.72 23.82
C GLN A 84 -4.44 11.41 23.23
N ASP A 85 -4.55 11.24 21.90
CA ASP A 85 -4.10 10.09 21.15
C ASP A 85 -4.82 8.78 21.58
N PHE A 86 -6.14 8.86 21.63
CA PHE A 86 -7.02 7.70 21.60
C PHE A 86 -7.65 7.54 20.21
N ILE A 87 -8.14 6.34 19.91
CA ILE A 87 -8.82 6.02 18.66
C ILE A 87 -10.32 5.99 18.88
N LEU A 88 -11.02 6.96 18.31
CA LEU A 88 -12.47 6.96 18.16
C LEU A 88 -12.87 6.26 16.88
N THR A 89 -14.10 5.79 16.87
CA THR A 89 -14.74 5.14 15.73
C THR A 89 -15.92 5.98 15.25
N ALA A 90 -16.10 6.06 13.95
CA ALA A 90 -17.20 6.78 13.33
C ALA A 90 -17.75 5.95 12.17
N GLY A 91 -18.88 6.36 11.62
CA GLY A 91 -19.41 5.81 10.38
C GLY A 91 -18.52 6.14 9.17
N ARG A 92 -19.06 5.89 7.98
CA ARG A 92 -18.35 6.14 6.72
C ARG A 92 -17.90 7.60 6.62
N ASN A 93 -16.66 7.81 6.17
CA ASN A 93 -16.07 9.14 5.96
C ASN A 93 -16.16 10.05 7.19
N TRP A 94 -15.91 9.49 8.38
CA TRP A 94 -15.91 10.21 9.66
C TRP A 94 -17.24 10.86 10.02
N LYS A 95 -18.34 10.35 9.48
CA LYS A 95 -19.69 10.87 9.71
C LYS A 95 -20.63 9.78 10.24
N GLY A 96 -21.46 10.17 11.20
CA GLY A 96 -22.45 9.30 11.82
C GLY A 96 -21.84 8.23 12.73
N ASP A 97 -22.71 7.35 13.21
CA ASP A 97 -22.33 6.29 14.14
C ASP A 97 -21.53 5.18 13.42
N PRO A 98 -20.58 4.54 14.13
CA PRO A 98 -19.88 3.38 13.60
C PRO A 98 -20.86 2.23 13.30
N PRO A 99 -20.54 1.37 12.32
CA PRO A 99 -21.40 0.24 11.96
C PRO A 99 -21.57 -0.74 13.15
N LEU A 100 -22.65 -1.51 13.11
CA LEU A 100 -22.91 -2.56 14.10
C LEU A 100 -21.82 -3.63 14.09
N SER A 101 -21.61 -4.26 15.24
CA SER A 101 -20.70 -5.39 15.39
C SER A 101 -21.25 -6.63 14.70
N GLN A 102 -20.34 -7.53 14.30
CA GLN A 102 -20.72 -8.88 13.87
C GLN A 102 -21.00 -9.74 15.11
N GLY A 103 -22.20 -9.58 15.68
CA GLY A 103 -22.62 -10.23 16.92
C GLY A 103 -22.76 -9.25 18.08
N SER A 104 -23.03 -9.78 19.27
CA SER A 104 -23.23 -9.02 20.48
C SER A 104 -22.58 -9.70 21.69
N PHE A 105 -22.34 -8.92 22.75
CA PHE A 105 -21.86 -9.44 24.03
C PHE A 105 -22.56 -8.71 25.19
N GLN A 106 -22.49 -9.31 26.39
CA GLN A 106 -23.09 -8.73 27.58
C GLN A 106 -22.04 -7.99 28.40
N PHE A 107 -22.37 -6.80 28.88
CA PHE A 107 -21.53 -6.02 29.78
C PHE A 107 -22.41 -5.30 30.81
N GLU A 108 -22.14 -5.50 32.11
CA GLU A 108 -22.92 -4.91 33.22
C GLU A 108 -24.45 -5.12 33.08
N GLY A 109 -24.87 -6.29 32.57
CA GLY A 109 -26.28 -6.63 32.36
C GLY A 109 -26.94 -5.97 31.16
N LYS A 110 -26.16 -5.32 30.27
CA LYS A 110 -26.62 -4.74 29.02
C LYS A 110 -26.05 -5.50 27.83
N GLU A 111 -26.87 -5.67 26.80
CA GLU A 111 -26.42 -6.18 25.51
C GLU A 111 -25.73 -5.07 24.72
N ILE A 112 -24.51 -5.35 24.27
CA ILE A 112 -23.70 -4.46 23.45
C ILE A 112 -23.73 -4.96 22.00
N LEU A 113 -24.37 -4.18 21.14
CA LEU A 113 -24.51 -4.46 19.70
C LEU A 113 -23.47 -3.74 18.83
N ASN A 114 -22.78 -2.74 19.39
CA ASN A 114 -21.90 -1.85 18.63
C ASN A 114 -20.59 -1.61 19.39
N SER A 115 -19.55 -2.30 18.95
CA SER A 115 -18.19 -2.23 19.50
C SER A 115 -17.59 -0.85 19.33
N GLY A 116 -17.92 -0.14 18.25
CA GLY A 116 -17.43 1.21 18.00
C GLY A 116 -17.98 2.23 19.00
N LEU A 117 -19.29 2.22 19.23
CA LEU A 117 -19.91 3.09 20.24
C LEU A 117 -19.42 2.75 21.64
N PHE A 118 -19.32 1.46 21.97
CA PHE A 118 -18.78 0.98 23.24
C PHE A 118 -17.32 1.41 23.45
N ASN A 119 -16.48 1.37 22.40
CA ASN A 119 -15.13 1.91 22.40
C ASN A 119 -15.11 3.41 22.66
N ASN A 120 -15.96 4.17 21.98
CA ASN A 120 -16.03 5.63 22.12
C ASN A 120 -16.45 6.04 23.54
N GLU A 121 -17.35 5.28 24.18
CA GLU A 121 -17.71 5.48 25.58
C GLU A 121 -16.50 5.28 26.51
N ALA A 122 -15.74 4.20 26.31
CA ALA A 122 -14.52 3.96 27.07
C ALA A 122 -13.48 5.08 26.87
N VAL A 123 -13.29 5.56 25.64
CA VAL A 123 -12.41 6.71 25.35
C VAL A 123 -12.89 7.97 26.07
N SER A 124 -14.19 8.27 26.06
CA SER A 124 -14.75 9.43 26.78
C SER A 124 -14.45 9.37 28.28
N LEU A 125 -14.50 8.17 28.88
CA LEU A 125 -14.12 7.96 30.28
C LEU A 125 -12.61 8.18 30.52
N LEU A 126 -11.76 7.70 29.62
CA LEU A 126 -10.31 7.90 29.70
C LEU A 126 -9.94 9.39 29.62
N GLU A 127 -10.57 10.13 28.72
CA GLU A 127 -10.28 11.56 28.50
C GLU A 127 -10.70 12.45 29.68
N LYS A 128 -11.72 12.05 30.46
CA LYS A 128 -12.08 12.72 31.72
C LYS A 128 -10.97 12.61 32.77
N GLY A 129 -10.14 11.56 32.70
CA GLY A 129 -8.97 11.42 33.54
C GLY A 129 -9.24 11.18 35.03
N LYS A 130 -10.46 10.81 35.44
CA LYS A 130 -10.73 10.37 36.82
C LYS A 130 -10.30 8.92 37.00
N THR A 131 -9.78 8.58 38.18
CA THR A 131 -9.27 7.22 38.45
C THR A 131 -10.36 6.15 38.30
N GLU A 132 -11.56 6.40 38.82
CA GLU A 132 -12.70 5.48 38.71
C GLU A 132 -13.13 5.28 37.24
N ASP A 133 -13.23 6.37 36.48
CA ASP A 133 -13.56 6.36 35.05
C ASP A 133 -12.51 5.57 34.26
N ARG A 134 -11.21 5.74 34.56
CA ARG A 134 -10.14 4.97 33.91
C ARG A 134 -10.22 3.48 34.21
N LEU A 135 -10.49 3.10 35.46
CA LEU A 135 -10.66 1.69 35.83
C LEU A 135 -11.85 1.08 35.10
N LYS A 136 -12.98 1.79 35.02
CA LYS A 136 -14.14 1.34 34.25
C LYS A 136 -13.82 1.18 32.77
N ALA A 137 -13.18 2.17 32.16
CA ALA A 137 -12.79 2.14 30.75
C ALA A 137 -11.85 0.97 30.44
N ILE A 138 -10.90 0.67 31.33
CA ILE A 138 -10.02 -0.50 31.19
C ILE A 138 -10.84 -1.78 31.17
N THR A 139 -11.78 -1.98 32.11
CA THR A 139 -12.65 -3.17 32.14
C THR A 139 -13.50 -3.28 30.87
N MET A 140 -14.05 -2.16 30.39
CA MET A 140 -14.80 -2.11 29.12
C MET A 140 -13.91 -2.56 27.96
N LEU A 141 -12.72 -1.99 27.83
CA LEU A 141 -11.81 -2.33 26.74
C LEU A 141 -11.30 -3.78 26.84
N GLU A 142 -11.07 -4.32 28.03
CA GLU A 142 -10.74 -5.74 28.24
C GLU A 142 -11.87 -6.66 27.75
N GLU A 143 -13.13 -6.34 28.03
CA GLU A 143 -14.29 -7.08 27.51
C GLU A 143 -14.45 -6.93 26.00
N GLY A 144 -14.22 -5.73 25.47
CA GLY A 144 -14.18 -5.49 24.03
C GLY A 144 -13.15 -6.37 23.32
N VAL A 145 -11.92 -6.45 23.86
CA VAL A 145 -10.85 -7.32 23.32
C VAL A 145 -11.21 -8.80 23.43
N ARG A 146 -11.95 -9.23 24.48
CA ARG A 146 -12.42 -10.62 24.59
C ARG A 146 -13.46 -10.96 23.52
N PHE A 147 -14.37 -10.03 23.23
CA PHE A 147 -15.41 -10.21 22.23
C PHE A 147 -14.84 -10.17 20.81
N ASP A 148 -14.13 -9.10 20.47
CA ASP A 148 -13.48 -8.93 19.16
C ASP A 148 -11.99 -8.63 19.33
N PRO A 149 -11.14 -9.68 19.38
CA PRO A 149 -9.71 -9.53 19.52
C PRO A 149 -9.02 -8.94 18.29
N LYS A 150 -9.72 -8.73 17.16
CA LYS A 150 -9.18 -8.11 15.95
C LYS A 150 -9.66 -6.67 15.77
N PHE A 151 -10.55 -6.18 16.64
CA PHE A 151 -10.97 -4.79 16.58
C PHE A 151 -9.87 -3.88 17.10
N PHE A 152 -9.07 -3.37 16.16
CA PHE A 152 -7.91 -2.50 16.41
C PHE A 152 -8.15 -1.42 17.49
N PRO A 153 -9.27 -0.65 17.49
CA PRO A 153 -9.49 0.39 18.50
C PRO A 153 -9.46 -0.11 19.94
N PHE A 154 -10.02 -1.31 20.23
CA PHE A 154 -10.03 -1.83 21.59
C PHE A 154 -8.62 -2.10 22.11
N ARG A 155 -7.77 -2.74 21.31
CA ARG A 155 -6.38 -3.04 21.71
C ARG A 155 -5.55 -1.78 21.84
N TYR A 156 -5.61 -0.88 20.86
CA TYR A 156 -4.84 0.35 20.91
C TYR A 156 -5.22 1.18 22.14
N ASN A 157 -6.52 1.39 22.37
CA ASN A 157 -7.00 2.17 23.51
C ASN A 157 -6.71 1.46 24.85
N LEU A 158 -6.79 0.14 24.92
CA LEU A 158 -6.42 -0.61 26.13
C LEU A 158 -4.93 -0.48 26.43
N GLY A 159 -4.09 -0.57 25.39
CA GLY A 159 -2.65 -0.32 25.49
C GLY A 159 -2.35 1.07 26.03
N ARG A 160 -3.03 2.10 25.51
CA ARG A 160 -2.94 3.48 25.97
C ARG A 160 -3.43 3.65 27.41
N ALA A 161 -4.54 3.02 27.80
CA ALA A 161 -5.06 3.08 29.16
C ALA A 161 -4.10 2.42 30.16
N TYR A 162 -3.55 1.25 29.83
CA TYR A 162 -2.52 0.61 30.65
C TYR A 162 -1.24 1.42 30.75
N HIS A 163 -0.84 2.12 29.67
CA HIS A 163 0.31 3.02 29.71
C HIS A 163 0.09 4.16 30.71
N LEU A 164 -1.09 4.80 30.71
CA LEU A 164 -1.44 5.85 31.67
C LEU A 164 -1.40 5.34 33.12
N GLU A 165 -1.81 4.09 33.34
CA GLU A 165 -1.73 3.40 34.63
C GLU A 165 -0.35 2.80 34.95
N LYS A 166 0.68 3.11 34.14
CA LYS A 166 2.05 2.62 34.28
C LYS A 166 2.18 1.08 34.25
N LYS A 167 1.19 0.38 33.68
CA LYS A 167 1.18 -1.07 33.47
C LYS A 167 1.86 -1.43 32.15
N TYR A 168 3.13 -1.06 32.02
CA TYR A 168 3.85 -1.06 30.73
C TYR A 168 3.91 -2.42 30.06
N GLN A 169 4.12 -3.52 30.81
CA GLN A 169 4.13 -4.87 30.23
C GLN A 169 2.80 -5.22 29.56
N LYS A 170 1.68 -4.91 30.22
CA LYS A 170 0.35 -5.12 29.63
C LYS A 170 0.11 -4.22 28.44
N SER A 171 0.57 -2.97 28.52
CA SER A 171 0.47 -1.98 27.46
C SER A 171 1.17 -2.44 26.17
N ILE A 172 2.43 -2.90 26.29
CA ILE A 172 3.23 -3.41 25.16
C ILE A 172 2.52 -4.58 24.48
N ILE A 173 2.02 -5.55 25.25
CA ILE A 173 1.27 -6.68 24.69
C ILE A 173 0.09 -6.19 23.84
N GLN A 174 -0.69 -5.21 24.33
CA GLN A 174 -1.82 -4.72 23.55
C GLN A 174 -1.40 -4.00 22.28
N PHE A 175 -0.31 -3.22 22.31
CA PHE A 175 0.21 -2.58 21.11
C PHE A 175 0.78 -3.57 20.10
N GLU A 176 1.46 -4.63 20.54
CA GLU A 176 1.99 -5.67 19.66
C GLU A 176 0.90 -6.41 18.90
N TYR A 177 -0.25 -6.64 19.54
CA TYR A 177 -1.40 -7.30 18.92
C TYR A 177 -2.41 -6.33 18.28
N ALA A 178 -2.17 -5.02 18.33
CA ALA A 178 -3.02 -4.02 17.67
C ALA A 178 -2.69 -3.98 16.17
N SER A 179 -3.28 -4.89 15.41
CA SER A 179 -3.13 -5.03 13.96
C SER A 179 -4.44 -4.77 13.22
#